data_AF-S9UGM8-F1
#
_entry.id   AF-S9UGM8-F1
#
_cell.length_a   1.000
_cell.length_b   1.000
_cell.length_c   1.000
_cell.angle_alpha   90.00
_cell.angle_beta   90.00
_cell.angle_gamma   90.00
#
_symmetry.space_group_name_H-M   'P 1'
#
loop_
_entity.id
_entity.type
_entity.pdbx_description
1 polymer ?
#
loop_
_entity_poly.entity_id
_entity_poly.type
_entity_poly.pdbx_seq_one_letter_code
_entity_poly.pdbx_strand_id
1 'polypeptide(L)'
;MKYPAGGKEKMIEGTMALATFNAALCDNGEARALTLRIVMLLLERSEKYADLILGTVVAKKQAVDSPLLRTVLCRFVSTVIRYAHFEKALTHIPRLMDTVQPILEAAESSAQTVAAAVAVGALCSSASVTDSVLSDHKQCALTMAGSKGVRALGGYALIYSLLTAAGRRIDATFITVAAELLAAAAALPAPAKLTSMWVLRAAAALARTKQVPAATFKPDNYLSMLRLVNSQDEQMMSTSEFFCEMVEEAYPAAADSLAEVPRAPSSSWVALGHFDADVEDELVADVTL
;
A
#
# COMPACT_ATOMS: atom_id res chain seq x y z
N MET A 1 -18.57 -21.83 5.09
CA MET A 1 -18.32 -23.24 5.48
C MET A 1 -17.01 -23.32 6.26
N LYS A 2 -16.99 -23.87 7.47
CA LYS A 2 -15.73 -24.19 8.18
C LYS A 2 -15.44 -25.68 7.99
N TYR A 3 -14.47 -26.00 7.13
CA TYR A 3 -13.93 -27.36 7.02
C TYR A 3 -12.95 -27.62 8.20
N PRO A 4 -12.98 -28.80 8.84
CA PRO A 4 -12.16 -29.10 10.02
C PRO A 4 -10.72 -29.48 9.63
N ALA A 5 -9.75 -28.60 9.92
CA ALA A 5 -8.33 -28.72 9.54
C ALA A 5 -7.63 -30.01 10.05
N GLY A 6 -7.72 -31.09 9.27
CA GLY A 6 -6.97 -32.33 9.45
C GLY A 6 -5.54 -32.26 8.90
N GLY A 7 -4.72 -33.29 9.16
CA GLY A 7 -3.32 -33.32 8.72
C GLY A 7 -3.11 -33.28 7.20
N LYS A 8 -4.05 -33.83 6.41
CA LYS A 8 -4.01 -33.80 4.94
C LYS A 8 -4.32 -32.41 4.37
N GLU A 9 -5.23 -31.67 5.00
CA GLU A 9 -5.59 -30.31 4.59
C GLU A 9 -4.44 -29.34 4.87
N LYS A 10 -3.73 -29.48 6.01
CA LYS A 10 -2.52 -28.70 6.27
C LYS A 10 -1.45 -28.85 5.18
N MET A 11 -1.31 -30.06 4.63
CA MET A 11 -0.37 -30.34 3.54
C MET A 11 -0.82 -29.68 2.22
N ILE A 12 -2.12 -29.73 1.93
CA ILE A 12 -2.71 -29.07 0.75
C ILE A 12 -2.56 -27.55 0.89
N GLU A 13 -2.92 -26.98 2.03
CA GLU A 13 -2.86 -25.54 2.29
C GLU A 13 -1.41 -25.01 2.28
N GLY A 14 -0.44 -25.78 2.81
CA GLY A 14 0.98 -25.45 2.68
C GLY A 14 1.48 -25.52 1.23
N THR A 15 0.96 -26.45 0.43
CA THR A 15 1.25 -26.53 -1.00
C THR A 15 0.61 -25.36 -1.76
N MET A 16 -0.60 -24.96 -1.38
CA MET A 16 -1.27 -23.77 -1.94
C MET A 16 -0.48 -22.50 -1.64
N ALA A 17 0.00 -22.31 -0.40
CA ALA A 17 0.86 -21.20 -0.02
C ALA A 17 2.12 -21.09 -0.91
N LEU A 18 2.78 -22.22 -1.19
CA LEU A 18 3.92 -22.29 -2.10
C LEU A 18 3.53 -21.97 -3.55
N ALA A 19 2.39 -22.49 -4.01
CA ALA A 19 1.88 -22.28 -5.36
C ALA A 19 1.46 -20.83 -5.59
N THR A 20 0.92 -20.15 -4.58
CA THR A 20 0.46 -18.75 -4.69
C THR A 20 1.61 -17.79 -5.00
N PHE A 21 2.80 -17.95 -4.41
CA PHE A 21 3.91 -17.06 -4.77
C PHE A 21 4.36 -17.28 -6.21
N ASN A 22 4.47 -18.54 -6.65
CA ASN A 22 4.82 -18.85 -8.04
C ASN A 22 3.78 -18.33 -9.04
N ALA A 23 2.49 -18.47 -8.71
CA ALA A 23 1.39 -17.97 -9.55
C ALA A 23 1.36 -16.43 -9.59
N ALA A 24 1.77 -15.77 -8.50
CA ALA A 24 1.92 -14.32 -8.49
C ALA A 24 3.04 -13.87 -9.42
N LEU A 25 4.08 -14.66 -9.67
CA LEU A 25 5.14 -14.32 -10.63
C LEU A 25 4.74 -14.54 -12.10
N CYS A 26 3.49 -14.90 -12.41
CA CYS A 26 3.03 -15.03 -13.79
C CYS A 26 2.93 -13.67 -14.50
N ASP A 27 3.19 -13.62 -15.81
CA ASP A 27 3.15 -12.39 -16.60
C ASP A 27 1.73 -11.82 -16.81
N ASN A 28 0.68 -12.58 -16.50
CA ASN A 28 -0.72 -12.16 -16.64
C ASN A 28 -1.23 -11.42 -15.38
N GLY A 29 -1.58 -10.13 -15.52
CA GLY A 29 -2.04 -9.29 -14.40
C GLY A 29 -3.34 -9.75 -13.73
N GLU A 30 -4.31 -10.28 -14.49
CA GLU A 30 -5.56 -10.81 -13.91
C GLU A 30 -5.28 -12.05 -13.04
N ALA A 31 -4.38 -12.92 -13.51
CA ALA A 31 -3.94 -14.09 -12.74
C ALA A 31 -3.22 -13.68 -11.45
N ARG A 32 -2.41 -12.62 -11.48
CA ARG A 32 -1.76 -12.07 -10.29
C ARG A 32 -2.79 -11.49 -9.30
N ALA A 33 -3.72 -10.67 -9.77
CA ALA A 33 -4.78 -10.11 -8.95
C ALA A 33 -5.64 -11.21 -8.28
N LEU A 34 -6.02 -12.25 -9.04
CA LEU A 34 -6.73 -13.41 -8.49
C LEU A 34 -5.88 -14.14 -7.44
N THR A 35 -4.59 -14.29 -7.69
CA THR A 35 -3.66 -14.93 -6.75
C THR A 35 -3.56 -14.15 -5.45
N LEU A 36 -3.43 -12.82 -5.50
CA LEU A 36 -3.43 -11.97 -4.30
C LEU A 36 -4.74 -12.11 -3.50
N ARG A 37 -5.89 -12.15 -4.17
CA ARG A 37 -7.19 -12.39 -3.51
C ARG A 37 -7.24 -13.76 -2.83
N ILE A 38 -6.73 -14.81 -3.47
CA ILE A 38 -6.64 -16.15 -2.85
C ILE A 38 -5.75 -16.09 -1.60
N VAL A 39 -4.62 -15.40 -1.65
CA VAL A 39 -3.72 -15.22 -0.51
C VAL A 39 -4.42 -14.50 0.64
N MET A 40 -5.13 -13.40 0.38
CA MET A 40 -5.91 -12.69 1.40
C MET A 40 -6.90 -13.63 2.10
N LEU A 41 -7.68 -14.40 1.33
CA LEU A 41 -8.64 -15.38 1.87
C LEU A 41 -7.97 -16.50 2.68
N LEU A 42 -6.77 -16.94 2.31
CA LEU A 42 -6.00 -17.91 3.10
C LEU A 42 -5.56 -17.30 4.43
N LEU A 43 -5.03 -16.07 4.40
CA LEU A 43 -4.52 -15.38 5.58
C LEU A 43 -5.61 -15.06 6.59
N GLU A 44 -6.82 -14.68 6.13
CA GLU A 44 -8.00 -14.53 6.99
C GLU A 44 -8.36 -15.81 7.76
N ARG A 45 -8.03 -16.98 7.22
CA ARG A 45 -8.31 -18.26 7.89
C ARG A 45 -7.27 -18.61 8.95
N SER A 46 -6.01 -18.24 8.76
CA SER A 46 -4.94 -18.55 9.71
C SER A 46 -3.65 -17.78 9.43
N GLU A 47 -3.13 -17.09 10.44
CA GLU A 47 -1.82 -16.42 10.42
C GLU A 47 -0.64 -17.34 10.06
N LYS A 48 -0.76 -18.66 10.31
CA LYS A 48 0.30 -19.64 10.02
C LYS A 48 0.71 -19.71 8.56
N TYR A 49 -0.17 -19.34 7.63
CA TYR A 49 0.20 -19.33 6.21
C TYR A 49 1.15 -18.18 5.90
N ALA A 50 1.12 -17.08 6.66
CA ALA A 50 2.02 -15.97 6.45
C ALA A 50 3.48 -16.40 6.56
N ASP A 51 3.83 -17.17 7.59
CA ASP A 51 5.20 -17.65 7.80
C ASP A 51 5.66 -18.56 6.65
N LEU A 52 4.80 -19.51 6.22
CA LEU A 52 5.08 -20.41 5.10
C LEU A 52 5.24 -19.65 3.76
N ILE A 53 4.34 -18.71 3.50
CA ILE A 53 4.33 -17.90 2.28
C ILE A 53 5.59 -17.03 2.25
N LEU A 54 5.86 -16.28 3.32
CA LEU A 54 7.02 -15.40 3.41
C LEU A 54 8.36 -16.16 3.39
N GLY A 55 8.42 -17.34 4.02
CA GLY A 55 9.57 -18.24 3.91
C GLY A 55 9.84 -18.68 2.48
N THR A 56 8.78 -18.95 1.71
CA THR A 56 8.88 -19.27 0.28
C THR A 56 9.43 -18.09 -0.52
N VAL A 57 8.94 -16.88 -0.24
CA VAL A 57 9.42 -15.66 -0.91
C VAL A 57 10.93 -15.49 -0.69
N VAL A 58 11.39 -15.62 0.56
CA VAL A 58 12.83 -15.54 0.89
C VAL A 58 13.66 -16.60 0.17
N ALA A 59 13.14 -17.83 0.07
CA ALA A 59 13.84 -18.93 -0.60
C ALA A 59 13.93 -18.76 -2.12
N LYS A 60 12.95 -18.10 -2.74
CA LYS A 60 12.83 -17.97 -4.20
C LYS A 60 13.18 -16.59 -4.75
N LYS A 61 13.65 -15.66 -3.91
CA LYS A 61 14.01 -14.29 -4.33
C LYS A 61 15.00 -14.22 -5.50
N GLN A 62 15.85 -15.23 -5.67
CA GLN A 62 16.80 -15.29 -6.80
C GLN A 62 16.12 -15.45 -8.16
N ALA A 63 14.86 -15.92 -8.20
CA ALA A 63 14.06 -16.01 -9.41
C ALA A 63 13.40 -14.67 -9.81
N VAL A 64 13.63 -13.61 -9.03
CA VAL A 64 13.08 -12.27 -9.26
C VAL A 64 14.16 -11.41 -9.90
N ASP A 65 14.38 -11.60 -11.20
CA ASP A 65 15.49 -11.01 -11.94
C ASP A 65 15.09 -9.77 -12.76
N SER A 66 13.80 -9.62 -13.11
CA SER A 66 13.31 -8.50 -13.90
C SER A 66 12.66 -7.37 -13.05
N PRO A 67 12.60 -6.13 -13.57
CA PRO A 67 11.95 -5.02 -12.87
C PRO A 67 10.48 -5.28 -12.56
N LEU A 68 9.75 -5.92 -13.48
CA LEU A 68 8.35 -6.31 -13.30
C LEU A 68 8.20 -7.28 -12.13
N LEU A 69 9.00 -8.35 -12.11
CA LEU A 69 8.92 -9.36 -11.05
C LEU A 69 9.29 -8.77 -9.69
N ARG A 70 10.21 -7.79 -9.63
CA ARG A 70 10.54 -7.06 -8.40
C ARG A 70 9.34 -6.24 -7.90
N THR A 71 8.59 -5.58 -8.79
CA THR A 71 7.34 -4.89 -8.44
C THR A 71 6.32 -5.87 -7.85
N VAL A 72 6.10 -7.00 -8.53
CA VAL A 72 5.19 -8.07 -8.11
C VAL A 72 5.61 -8.65 -6.74
N LEU A 73 6.90 -8.92 -6.54
CA LEU A 73 7.46 -9.39 -5.28
C LEU A 73 7.11 -8.43 -4.14
N CYS A 74 7.37 -7.13 -4.31
CA CYS A 74 7.08 -6.13 -3.30
C CYS A 74 5.58 -6.10 -2.97
N ARG A 75 4.71 -6.14 -3.99
CA ARG A 75 3.25 -6.18 -3.78
C ARG A 75 2.78 -7.40 -3.03
N PHE A 76 3.32 -8.56 -3.40
CA PHE A 76 3.01 -9.81 -2.73
C PHE A 76 3.44 -9.77 -1.26
N VAL A 77 4.63 -9.24 -0.96
CA VAL A 77 5.09 -9.04 0.43
C VAL A 77 4.17 -8.09 1.19
N SER A 78 3.81 -6.93 0.64
CA SER A 78 2.89 -5.98 1.28
C SER A 78 1.55 -6.64 1.61
N THR A 79 0.95 -7.31 0.62
CA THR A 79 -0.33 -8.02 0.75
C THR A 79 -0.25 -9.05 1.87
N VAL A 80 0.76 -9.92 1.86
CA VAL A 80 0.88 -10.95 2.89
C VAL A 80 1.01 -10.32 4.28
N ILE A 81 1.82 -9.27 4.43
CA ILE A 81 2.04 -8.65 5.73
C ILE A 81 0.77 -8.00 6.28
N ARG A 82 0.00 -7.30 5.44
CA ARG A 82 -1.18 -6.55 5.87
C ARG A 82 -2.35 -7.45 6.26
N TYR A 83 -2.53 -8.56 5.54
CA TYR A 83 -3.67 -9.45 5.72
C TYR A 83 -3.39 -10.63 6.67
N ALA A 84 -2.12 -10.89 6.99
CA ALA A 84 -1.76 -11.98 7.88
C ALA A 84 -2.16 -11.78 9.35
N HIS A 85 -2.42 -10.53 9.78
CA HIS A 85 -2.79 -10.17 11.16
C HIS A 85 -1.93 -10.86 12.25
N PHE A 86 -0.63 -11.04 11.99
CA PHE A 86 0.24 -11.75 12.92
C PHE A 86 0.53 -10.91 14.17
N GLU A 87 0.36 -11.52 15.34
CA GLU A 87 0.69 -10.86 16.63
C GLU A 87 2.16 -11.07 17.03
N LYS A 88 2.85 -12.01 16.39
CA LYS A 88 4.22 -12.44 16.74
C LYS A 88 5.26 -11.97 15.74
N ALA A 89 6.48 -11.79 16.23
CA ALA A 89 7.64 -11.54 15.38
C ALA A 89 7.85 -12.70 14.39
N LEU A 90 7.81 -12.39 13.10
CA LEU A 90 8.08 -13.35 12.03
C LEU A 90 9.58 -13.35 11.70
N THR A 91 10.19 -14.53 11.64
CA THR A 91 11.64 -14.70 11.45
C THR A 91 12.12 -14.30 10.06
N HIS A 92 11.22 -14.26 9.07
CA HIS A 92 11.55 -13.92 7.69
C HIS A 92 11.66 -12.41 7.42
N ILE A 93 11.15 -11.57 8.32
CA ILE A 93 11.01 -10.12 8.11
C ILE A 93 12.35 -9.41 7.85
N PRO A 94 13.44 -9.64 8.62
CA PRO A 94 14.71 -8.98 8.34
C PRO A 94 15.24 -9.32 6.93
N ARG A 95 15.15 -10.59 6.53
CA ARG A 95 15.60 -11.05 5.20
C ARG A 95 14.74 -10.49 4.07
N LEU A 96 13.45 -10.27 4.31
CA LEU A 96 12.56 -9.60 3.36
C LEU A 96 12.90 -8.12 3.26
N MET A 97 13.19 -7.45 4.37
CA MET A 97 13.66 -6.07 4.36
C MET A 97 14.96 -5.94 3.55
N ASP A 98 15.94 -6.83 3.78
CA ASP A 98 17.19 -6.89 3.00
C ASP A 98 16.97 -7.14 1.49
N THR A 99 15.78 -7.62 1.12
CA THR A 99 15.42 -7.87 -0.29
C THR A 99 14.65 -6.69 -0.90
N VAL A 100 13.74 -6.06 -0.14
CA VAL A 100 12.87 -4.98 -0.63
C VAL A 100 13.58 -3.63 -0.56
N GLN A 101 14.38 -3.36 0.47
CA GLN A 101 15.05 -2.07 0.67
C GLN A 101 15.96 -1.69 -0.52
N PRO A 102 16.81 -2.60 -1.07
CA PRO A 102 17.60 -2.28 -2.26
C PRO A 102 16.75 -1.97 -3.50
N ILE A 103 15.56 -2.56 -3.61
CA ILE A 103 14.62 -2.27 -4.71
C ILE A 103 14.08 -0.85 -4.58
N LEU A 104 13.79 -0.38 -3.36
CA LEU A 104 13.37 1.00 -3.12
C LEU A 104 14.47 2.01 -3.45
N GLU A 105 15.71 1.68 -3.09
CA GLU A 105 16.87 2.56 -3.27
C GLU A 105 17.32 2.67 -4.73
N ALA A 106 17.16 1.60 -5.51
CA ALA A 106 17.61 1.50 -6.90
C ALA A 106 16.47 1.13 -7.86
N ALA A 107 15.28 1.68 -7.65
CA ALA A 107 14.12 1.40 -8.49
C ALA A 107 14.32 1.89 -9.93
N GLU A 108 13.94 1.05 -10.89
CA GLU A 108 14.06 1.31 -12.34
C GLU A 108 12.81 1.96 -12.94
N SER A 109 11.68 1.98 -12.19
CA SER A 109 10.43 2.59 -12.63
C SER A 109 9.63 3.22 -11.48
N SER A 110 8.66 4.06 -11.83
CA SER A 110 7.72 4.66 -10.88
C SER A 110 6.88 3.61 -10.17
N ALA A 111 6.32 2.64 -10.91
CA ALA A 111 5.59 1.51 -10.35
C ALA A 111 6.44 0.71 -9.34
N GLN A 112 7.70 0.41 -9.69
CA GLN A 112 8.59 -0.33 -8.79
C GLN A 112 8.91 0.46 -7.53
N THR A 113 9.15 1.77 -7.66
CA THR A 113 9.39 2.66 -6.52
C THR A 113 8.22 2.63 -5.54
N VAL A 114 7.00 2.75 -6.06
CA VAL A 114 5.78 2.68 -5.27
C VAL A 114 5.66 1.32 -4.58
N ALA A 115 5.74 0.23 -5.33
CA ALA A 115 5.56 -1.11 -4.79
C ALA A 115 6.57 -1.41 -3.67
N ALA A 116 7.84 -1.04 -3.87
CA ALA A 116 8.88 -1.21 -2.85
C ALA A 116 8.61 -0.33 -1.62
N ALA A 117 8.23 0.94 -1.79
CA ALA A 117 7.86 1.83 -0.70
C ALA A 117 6.69 1.26 0.13
N VAL A 118 5.66 0.75 -0.54
CA VAL A 118 4.51 0.13 0.11
C VAL A 118 4.95 -1.12 0.88
N ALA A 119 5.78 -1.98 0.29
CA ALA A 119 6.29 -3.18 0.93
C ALA A 119 7.16 -2.89 2.17
N VAL A 120 8.07 -1.90 2.09
CA VAL A 120 8.89 -1.45 3.22
C VAL A 120 8.01 -0.97 4.37
N GLY A 121 7.03 -0.11 4.09
CA GLY A 121 6.11 0.38 5.12
C GLY A 121 5.26 -0.74 5.75
N ALA A 122 4.88 -1.75 4.96
CA ALA A 122 4.15 -2.91 5.46
C ALA A 122 5.05 -3.73 6.42
N LEU A 123 6.28 -4.05 6.02
CA LEU A 123 7.25 -4.79 6.85
C LEU A 123 7.53 -4.09 8.18
N CYS A 124 7.50 -2.75 8.20
CA CYS A 124 7.65 -1.93 9.41
C CYS A 124 6.53 -2.13 10.45
N SER A 125 5.39 -2.74 10.10
CA SER A 125 4.36 -3.13 11.07
C SER A 125 4.82 -4.25 12.01
N SER A 126 5.78 -5.06 11.59
CA SER A 126 6.24 -6.23 12.33
C SER A 126 7.07 -5.87 13.55
N ALA A 127 6.84 -6.60 14.66
CA ALA A 127 7.67 -6.54 15.86
C ALA A 127 9.14 -6.95 15.63
N SER A 128 9.44 -7.64 14.51
CA SER A 128 10.81 -7.94 14.10
C SER A 128 11.60 -6.70 13.65
N VAL A 129 10.92 -5.59 13.37
CA VAL A 129 11.55 -4.30 13.02
C VAL A 129 11.64 -3.45 14.28
N THR A 130 12.85 -3.08 14.69
CA THR A 130 13.08 -2.26 15.89
C THR A 130 12.60 -0.83 15.70
N ASP A 131 12.39 -0.09 16.80
CA ASP A 131 11.95 1.31 16.72
C ASP A 131 13.01 2.23 16.10
N SER A 132 14.30 1.91 16.24
CA SER A 132 15.38 2.62 15.54
C SER A 132 15.24 2.46 14.04
N VAL A 133 15.07 1.23 13.55
CA VAL A 133 14.90 0.97 12.12
C VAL A 133 13.62 1.61 11.59
N LEU A 134 12.52 1.55 12.35
CA LEU A 134 11.30 2.27 12.00
C LEU A 134 11.53 3.79 11.91
N SER A 135 12.31 4.36 12.84
CA SER A 135 12.65 5.79 12.83
C SER A 135 13.41 6.19 11.56
N ASP A 136 14.36 5.37 11.12
CA ASP A 136 15.11 5.60 9.88
C ASP A 136 14.17 5.59 8.66
N HIS A 137 13.22 4.67 8.62
CA HIS A 137 12.23 4.60 7.53
C HIS A 137 11.22 5.75 7.57
N LYS A 138 10.81 6.23 8.75
CA LYS A 138 10.00 7.45 8.89
C LYS A 138 10.75 8.65 8.31
N GLN A 139 12.02 8.83 8.69
CA GLN A 139 12.84 9.92 8.17
C GLN A 139 13.03 9.79 6.65
N CYS A 140 13.30 8.58 6.16
CA CYS A 140 13.41 8.30 4.73
C CYS A 140 12.12 8.71 3.98
N ALA A 141 10.95 8.33 4.48
CA ALA A 141 9.65 8.66 3.87
C ALA A 141 9.45 10.18 3.74
N LEU A 142 9.72 10.94 4.81
CA LEU A 142 9.59 12.40 4.82
C LEU A 142 10.60 13.07 3.88
N THR A 143 11.86 12.63 3.90
CA THR A 143 12.91 13.14 2.99
C THR A 143 12.58 12.83 1.53
N MET A 144 12.06 11.64 1.25
CA MET A 144 11.60 11.26 -0.08
C MET A 144 10.41 12.13 -0.51
N ALA A 145 9.38 12.26 0.31
CA ALA A 145 8.18 13.06 0.00
C ALA A 145 8.50 14.55 -0.22
N GLY A 146 9.49 15.11 0.48
CA GLY A 146 9.98 16.47 0.24
C GLY A 146 10.89 16.65 -0.98
N SER A 147 11.15 15.59 -1.74
CA SER A 147 11.98 15.63 -2.95
C SER A 147 11.14 15.90 -4.22
N LYS A 148 11.66 15.55 -5.40
CA LYS A 148 11.00 15.77 -6.70
C LYS A 148 10.89 14.47 -7.50
N GLY A 149 9.93 14.42 -8.41
CA GLY A 149 9.76 13.31 -9.36
C GLY A 149 9.45 11.99 -8.68
N VAL A 150 10.01 10.90 -9.21
CA VAL A 150 9.76 9.51 -8.76
C VAL A 150 10.13 9.30 -7.28
N ARG A 151 11.14 10.01 -6.77
CA ARG A 151 11.52 9.91 -5.36
C ARG A 151 10.44 10.48 -4.42
N ALA A 152 9.76 11.56 -4.82
CA ALA A 152 8.62 12.10 -4.07
C ALA A 152 7.45 11.11 -4.05
N LEU A 153 7.17 10.49 -5.20
CA LEU A 153 6.17 9.45 -5.33
C LEU A 153 6.40 8.28 -4.36
N GLY A 154 7.64 7.78 -4.27
CA GLY A 154 8.00 6.75 -3.29
C GLY A 154 7.78 7.19 -1.85
N GLY A 155 8.05 8.46 -1.53
CA GLY A 155 7.76 9.04 -0.22
C GLY A 155 6.28 9.03 0.13
N TYR A 156 5.40 9.43 -0.80
CA TYR A 156 3.95 9.41 -0.58
C TYR A 156 3.43 7.97 -0.34
N ALA A 157 3.91 7.02 -1.15
CA ALA A 157 3.57 5.61 -1.01
C ALA A 157 4.06 5.01 0.33
N LEU A 158 5.27 5.38 0.77
CA LEU A 158 5.80 4.94 2.06
C LEU A 158 5.04 5.58 3.24
N ILE A 159 4.66 6.86 3.15
CA ILE A 159 3.80 7.53 4.15
C ILE A 159 2.47 6.80 4.28
N TYR A 160 1.77 6.58 3.15
CA TYR A 160 0.52 5.80 3.14
C TYR A 160 0.73 4.45 3.84
N SER A 161 1.82 3.76 3.49
CA SER A 161 2.04 2.40 3.96
C SER A 161 2.31 2.35 5.46
N LEU A 162 3.15 3.25 5.98
CA LEU A 162 3.44 3.38 7.40
C LEU A 162 2.18 3.71 8.21
N LEU A 163 1.33 4.61 7.72
CA LEU A 163 0.08 4.98 8.40
C LEU A 163 -0.92 3.83 8.43
N THR A 164 -1.05 3.08 7.34
CA THR A 164 -2.08 2.04 7.21
C THR A 164 -1.65 0.68 7.77
N ALA A 165 -0.36 0.32 7.69
CA ALA A 165 0.13 -0.96 8.21
C ALA A 165 0.77 -0.83 9.60
N ALA A 166 1.55 0.23 9.84
CA ALA A 166 2.32 0.42 11.06
C ALA A 166 1.72 1.49 11.99
N GLY A 167 0.49 1.95 11.74
CA GLY A 167 -0.10 3.16 12.37
C GLY A 167 0.00 3.24 13.89
N ARG A 168 -0.08 2.11 14.61
CA ARG A 168 0.08 2.06 16.09
C ARG A 168 1.48 2.45 16.58
N ARG A 169 2.48 2.44 15.69
CA ARG A 169 3.88 2.74 15.97
C ARG A 169 4.30 4.13 15.45
N ILE A 170 3.37 4.87 14.85
CA ILE A 170 3.62 6.17 14.25
C ILE A 170 3.29 7.28 15.25
N ASP A 171 4.23 8.19 15.45
CA ASP A 171 4.09 9.33 16.35
C ASP A 171 3.46 10.56 15.68
N ALA A 172 2.98 11.49 16.50
CA ALA A 172 2.31 12.71 16.06
C ALA A 172 3.23 13.66 15.27
N THR A 173 4.55 13.63 15.53
CA THR A 173 5.52 14.47 14.80
C THR A 173 5.58 14.04 13.34
N PHE A 174 5.70 12.73 13.09
CA PHE A 174 5.65 12.19 11.73
C PHE A 174 4.34 12.54 11.02
N ILE A 175 3.20 12.36 11.70
CA ILE A 175 1.86 12.65 11.15
C ILE A 175 1.74 14.12 10.72
N THR A 176 2.23 15.03 11.57
CA THR A 176 2.17 16.48 11.31
C THR A 176 3.02 16.86 10.09
N VAL A 177 4.29 16.41 10.05
CA VAL A 177 5.20 16.73 8.93
C VAL A 177 4.72 16.09 7.63
N ALA A 178 4.21 14.86 7.68
CA ALA A 178 3.63 14.19 6.52
C ALA A 178 2.42 14.98 5.95
N ALA A 179 1.58 15.54 6.82
CA ALA A 179 0.44 16.35 6.40
C ALA A 179 0.88 17.63 5.69
N GLU A 180 1.90 18.33 6.21
CA GLU A 180 2.45 19.53 5.57
C GLU A 180 3.01 19.23 4.17
N LEU A 181 3.76 18.13 4.04
CA LEU A 181 4.33 17.70 2.76
C LEU A 181 3.24 17.33 1.74
N LEU A 182 2.21 16.59 2.16
CA LEU A 182 1.11 16.20 1.28
C LEU A 182 0.23 17.39 0.88
N ALA A 183 -0.03 18.33 1.79
CA ALA A 183 -0.76 19.55 1.49
C ALA A 183 0.02 20.43 0.49
N ALA A 184 1.35 20.47 0.60
CA ALA A 184 2.22 21.14 -0.36
C ALA A 184 2.22 20.44 -1.73
N ALA A 185 2.26 19.10 -1.75
CA ALA A 185 2.17 18.31 -2.98
C ALA A 185 0.83 18.51 -3.71
N ALA A 186 -0.28 18.58 -2.97
CA ALA A 186 -1.62 18.85 -3.50
C ALA A 186 -1.77 20.23 -4.14
N ALA A 187 -0.99 21.23 -3.67
CA ALA A 187 -0.97 22.56 -4.26
C ALA A 187 -0.21 22.64 -5.60
N LEU A 188 0.47 21.57 -6.04
CA LEU A 188 1.15 21.55 -7.33
C LEU A 188 0.16 21.33 -8.48
N PRO A 189 0.28 22.09 -9.58
CA PRO A 189 -0.63 21.95 -10.71
C PRO A 189 -0.40 20.64 -11.47
N ALA A 190 -1.49 19.96 -11.80
CA ALA A 190 -1.57 18.81 -12.73
C ALA A 190 -0.49 17.72 -12.51
N PRO A 191 -0.46 17.04 -11.35
CA PRO A 191 0.42 15.89 -11.16
C PRO A 191 0.02 14.74 -12.10
N ALA A 192 1.00 13.93 -12.52
CA ALA A 192 0.74 12.69 -13.22
C ALA A 192 -0.20 11.78 -12.42
N LYS A 193 -1.01 10.97 -13.12
CA LYS A 193 -2.04 10.07 -12.52
C LYS A 193 -1.51 9.30 -11.31
N LEU A 194 -0.38 8.61 -11.45
CA LEU A 194 0.22 7.82 -10.38
C LEU A 194 0.58 8.67 -9.15
N THR A 195 1.09 9.89 -9.35
CA THR A 195 1.38 10.83 -8.27
C THR A 195 0.10 11.29 -7.58
N SER A 196 -0.92 11.71 -8.34
CA SER A 196 -2.22 12.11 -7.80
C SER A 196 -2.84 10.99 -6.96
N MET A 197 -2.79 9.75 -7.47
CA MET A 197 -3.27 8.57 -6.77
C MET A 197 -2.59 8.40 -5.40
N TRP A 198 -1.26 8.42 -5.35
CA TRP A 198 -0.54 8.19 -4.08
C TRP A 198 -0.58 9.37 -3.11
N VAL A 199 -0.67 10.61 -3.61
CA VAL A 199 -0.92 11.77 -2.75
C VAL A 199 -2.29 11.67 -2.10
N LEU A 200 -3.35 11.36 -2.88
CA LEU A 200 -4.71 11.21 -2.35
C LEU A 200 -4.81 10.04 -1.37
N ARG A 201 -4.25 8.86 -1.69
CA ARG A 201 -4.24 7.71 -0.77
C ARG A 201 -3.53 8.04 0.54
N ALA A 202 -2.35 8.65 0.49
CA ALA A 202 -1.59 9.02 1.68
C ALA A 202 -2.33 10.09 2.52
N ALA A 203 -2.95 11.06 1.86
CA ALA A 203 -3.75 12.09 2.54
C ALA A 203 -5.01 11.50 3.19
N ALA A 204 -5.69 10.56 2.53
CA ALA A 204 -6.82 9.83 3.09
C ALA A 204 -6.40 9.02 4.34
N ALA A 205 -5.25 8.34 4.27
CA ALA A 205 -4.68 7.63 5.41
C ALA A 205 -4.32 8.57 6.58
N LEU A 206 -3.85 9.80 6.29
CA LEU A 206 -3.65 10.83 7.31
C LEU A 206 -4.97 11.31 7.92
N ALA A 207 -5.97 11.62 7.09
CA ALA A 207 -7.28 12.07 7.57
C ALA A 207 -7.92 11.04 8.51
N ARG A 208 -7.81 9.75 8.17
CA ARG A 208 -8.26 8.62 9.00
C ARG A 208 -7.66 8.61 10.41
N THR A 209 -6.47 9.17 10.62
CA THR A 209 -5.86 9.26 11.96
C THR A 209 -6.63 10.21 12.89
N LYS A 210 -7.35 11.20 12.34
CA LYS A 210 -8.03 12.30 13.07
C LYS A 210 -7.12 13.09 14.01
N GLN A 211 -5.81 13.08 13.76
CA GLN A 211 -4.80 13.75 14.59
C GLN A 211 -4.31 15.09 14.00
N VAL A 212 -4.66 15.39 12.75
CA VAL A 212 -4.21 16.61 12.06
C VAL A 212 -5.35 17.63 12.06
N PRO A 213 -5.12 18.88 12.47
CA PRO A 213 -6.12 19.94 12.33
C PRO A 213 -6.36 20.31 10.85
N ALA A 214 -7.59 20.73 10.53
CA ALA A 214 -7.96 21.15 9.17
C ALA A 214 -7.05 22.27 8.61
N ALA A 215 -6.54 23.17 9.46
CA ALA A 215 -5.62 24.24 9.07
C ALA A 215 -4.28 23.72 8.52
N THR A 216 -3.81 22.57 9.02
CA THR A 216 -2.59 21.91 8.55
C THR A 216 -2.89 21.01 7.36
N PHE A 217 -3.97 20.23 7.43
CA PHE A 217 -4.33 19.28 6.37
C PHE A 217 -4.77 19.99 5.08
N LYS A 218 -5.48 21.13 5.18
CA LYS A 218 -5.99 21.94 4.06
C LYS A 218 -6.77 21.10 3.03
N PRO A 219 -7.97 20.58 3.38
CA PRO A 219 -8.76 19.72 2.49
C PRO A 219 -8.95 20.30 1.07
N ASP A 220 -9.13 21.62 0.97
CA ASP A 220 -9.38 22.30 -0.30
C ASP A 220 -8.21 22.20 -1.31
N ASN A 221 -6.97 22.00 -0.84
CA ASN A 221 -5.81 21.86 -1.72
C ASN A 221 -5.93 20.64 -2.65
N TYR A 222 -6.66 19.60 -2.24
CA TYR A 222 -6.78 18.34 -2.98
C TYR A 222 -7.88 18.38 -4.06
N LEU A 223 -8.75 19.39 -4.05
CA LEU A 223 -9.89 19.48 -4.99
C LEU A 223 -9.44 19.52 -6.45
N SER A 224 -8.28 20.11 -6.74
CA SER A 224 -7.74 20.17 -8.10
C SER A 224 -7.44 18.78 -8.67
N MET A 225 -6.86 17.89 -7.86
CA MET A 225 -6.58 16.50 -8.23
C MET A 225 -7.87 15.70 -8.40
N LEU A 226 -8.84 15.89 -7.48
CA LEU A 226 -10.12 15.19 -7.49
C LEU A 226 -10.99 15.56 -8.70
N ARG A 227 -10.98 16.82 -9.12
CA ARG A 227 -11.72 17.29 -10.31
C ARG A 227 -11.18 16.74 -11.63
N LEU A 228 -9.95 16.21 -11.64
CA LEU A 228 -9.35 15.58 -12.82
C LEU A 228 -9.68 14.08 -12.93
N VAL A 229 -10.41 13.51 -11.95
CA VAL A 229 -10.77 12.10 -11.95
C VAL A 229 -11.72 11.80 -13.10
N ASN A 230 -11.29 10.87 -13.97
CA ASN A 230 -12.11 10.34 -15.05
C ASN A 230 -13.04 9.26 -14.51
N SER A 231 -14.35 9.34 -14.79
CA SER A 231 -15.33 8.34 -14.35
C SER A 231 -15.12 6.94 -14.95
N GLN A 232 -14.32 6.83 -16.01
CA GLN A 232 -13.92 5.54 -16.61
C GLN A 232 -12.68 4.94 -15.93
N ASP A 233 -11.98 5.69 -15.10
CA ASP A 233 -10.80 5.25 -14.38
C ASP A 233 -11.19 4.72 -13.01
N GLU A 234 -11.48 3.42 -12.94
CA GLU A 234 -11.94 2.74 -11.72
C GLU A 234 -10.97 2.96 -10.53
N GLN A 235 -9.66 3.03 -10.78
CA GLN A 235 -8.65 3.19 -9.72
C GLN A 235 -8.67 4.59 -9.13
N MET A 236 -8.80 5.61 -10.00
CA MET A 236 -8.92 6.99 -9.55
C MET A 236 -10.28 7.26 -8.91
N MET A 237 -11.37 6.68 -9.43
CA MET A 237 -12.70 6.74 -8.81
C MET A 237 -12.71 6.13 -7.40
N SER A 238 -12.08 4.97 -7.23
CA SER A 238 -11.96 4.28 -5.93
C SER A 238 -11.04 5.03 -4.97
N THR A 239 -9.94 5.60 -5.48
CA THR A 239 -9.05 6.45 -4.66
C THR A 239 -9.76 7.74 -4.22
N SER A 240 -10.58 8.32 -5.10
CA SER A 240 -11.40 9.50 -4.82
C SER A 240 -12.45 9.19 -3.75
N GLU A 241 -13.13 8.04 -3.86
CA GLU A 241 -14.10 7.56 -2.85
C GLU A 241 -13.43 7.43 -1.48
N PHE A 242 -12.29 6.73 -1.41
CA PHE A 242 -11.56 6.56 -0.15
C PHE A 242 -11.11 7.90 0.45
N PHE A 243 -10.62 8.82 -0.37
CA PHE A 243 -10.26 10.15 0.11
C PHE A 243 -11.46 10.90 0.67
N CYS A 244 -12.56 10.94 -0.08
CA CYS A 244 -13.77 11.64 0.32
C CYS A 244 -14.36 11.07 1.62
N GLU A 245 -14.50 9.75 1.75
CA GLU A 245 -14.99 9.11 2.97
C GLU A 245 -14.18 9.53 4.20
N MET A 246 -12.84 9.46 4.10
CA MET A 246 -11.95 9.78 5.23
C MET A 246 -11.94 11.28 5.57
N VAL A 247 -12.06 12.15 4.56
CA VAL A 247 -12.09 13.61 4.76
C VAL A 247 -13.42 14.08 5.30
N GLU A 248 -14.55 13.55 4.83
CA GLU A 248 -15.88 13.88 5.35
C GLU A 248 -16.01 13.44 6.82
N GLU A 249 -15.43 12.28 7.19
CA GLU A 249 -15.42 11.81 8.56
C GLU A 249 -14.52 12.65 9.47
N ALA A 250 -13.33 13.05 9.01
CA ALA A 250 -12.36 13.80 9.81
C ALA A 250 -12.63 15.32 9.83
N TYR A 251 -13.18 15.87 8.75
CA TYR A 251 -13.37 17.30 8.53
C TYR A 251 -14.76 17.59 7.92
N PRO A 252 -15.86 17.46 8.69
CA PRO A 252 -17.21 17.58 8.14
C PRO A 252 -17.49 18.91 7.42
N ALA A 253 -16.81 20.00 7.79
CA ALA A 253 -16.94 21.29 7.13
C ALA A 253 -16.45 21.32 5.66
N ALA A 254 -15.66 20.33 5.24
CA ALA A 254 -15.20 20.19 3.86
C ALA A 254 -16.17 19.36 2.98
N ALA A 255 -17.23 18.78 3.55
CA ALA A 255 -18.14 17.89 2.83
C ALA A 255 -18.82 18.56 1.64
N ASP A 256 -19.28 19.82 1.81
CA ASP A 256 -19.93 20.57 0.73
C ASP A 256 -19.00 20.76 -0.48
N SER A 257 -17.71 21.01 -0.25
CA SER A 257 -16.69 21.15 -1.31
C SER A 257 -16.44 19.84 -2.06
N LEU A 258 -16.77 18.68 -1.47
CA LEU A 258 -16.53 17.35 -2.01
C LEU A 258 -17.77 16.71 -2.65
N ALA A 259 -18.95 17.30 -2.50
CA ALA A 259 -20.22 16.70 -2.90
C ALA A 259 -20.31 16.38 -4.40
N GLU A 260 -19.66 17.18 -5.26
CA GLU A 260 -19.70 17.01 -6.72
C GLU A 260 -18.46 16.29 -7.29
N VAL A 261 -17.58 15.76 -6.42
CA VAL A 261 -16.38 15.05 -6.87
C VAL A 261 -16.75 13.68 -7.47
N PRO A 262 -16.22 13.31 -8.66
CA PRO A 262 -16.38 11.96 -9.20
C PRO A 262 -15.74 10.92 -8.27
N ARG A 263 -16.56 10.00 -7.75
CA ARG A 263 -16.13 8.95 -6.83
C ARG A 263 -17.07 7.75 -6.85
N ALA A 264 -16.50 6.55 -6.69
CA ALA A 264 -17.22 5.30 -6.52
C ALA A 264 -16.25 4.20 -6.07
N PRO A 265 -16.67 3.26 -5.21
CA PRO A 265 -15.83 2.12 -4.84
C PRO A 265 -15.57 1.22 -6.06
N SER A 266 -14.35 0.72 -6.19
CA SER A 266 -14.01 -0.28 -7.23
C SER A 266 -14.67 -1.63 -6.95
N SER A 267 -14.78 -2.45 -7.99
CA SER A 267 -15.19 -3.86 -7.90
C SER A 267 -14.36 -4.65 -6.88
N SER A 268 -13.06 -4.40 -6.80
CA SER A 268 -12.17 -4.98 -5.79
C SER A 268 -12.55 -4.53 -4.38
N TRP A 269 -12.80 -3.24 -4.15
CA TRP A 269 -13.26 -2.74 -2.86
C TRP A 269 -14.58 -3.40 -2.49
N VAL A 270 -15.58 -3.38 -3.37
CA VAL A 270 -16.91 -3.99 -3.11
C VAL A 270 -16.78 -5.46 -2.73
N ALA A 271 -15.87 -6.20 -3.37
CA ALA A 271 -15.64 -7.62 -3.06
C ALA A 271 -14.95 -7.84 -1.69
N LEU A 272 -13.99 -6.98 -1.31
CA LEU A 272 -13.24 -7.09 -0.06
C LEU A 272 -13.97 -6.43 1.14
N GLY A 273 -14.93 -5.53 0.88
CA GLY A 273 -15.64 -4.75 1.88
C GLY A 273 -14.85 -3.55 2.42
N HIS A 274 -13.67 -3.24 1.88
CA HIS A 274 -12.87 -2.08 2.25
C HIS A 274 -11.95 -1.62 1.11
N PHE A 275 -11.50 -0.36 1.16
CA PHE A 275 -10.50 0.16 0.23
C PHE A 275 -9.18 -0.60 0.43
N ASP A 276 -8.60 -1.06 -0.67
CA ASP A 276 -7.29 -1.69 -0.67
C ASP A 276 -6.42 -1.09 -1.79
N ALA A 277 -5.24 -0.59 -1.41
CA ALA A 277 -4.25 -0.05 -2.33
C ALA A 277 -3.20 -1.09 -2.74
N ASP A 278 -3.31 -2.33 -2.25
CA ASP A 278 -2.30 -3.39 -2.39
C ASP A 278 -2.48 -4.26 -3.65
N VAL A 279 -3.55 -4.07 -4.42
CA VAL A 279 -3.84 -4.76 -5.69
C VAL A 279 -3.25 -4.03 -6.90
N GLU A 280 -1.96 -4.25 -7.22
CA GLU A 280 -1.21 -3.88 -8.46
C GLU A 280 -1.55 -2.55 -9.19
N ASP A 281 -2.18 -1.58 -8.52
CA ASP A 281 -2.80 -0.45 -9.20
C ASP A 281 -1.81 0.44 -9.95
N GLU A 282 -0.58 0.50 -9.45
CA GLU A 282 0.52 1.24 -10.03
C GLU A 282 0.91 0.72 -11.42
N LEU A 283 0.78 -0.57 -11.72
CA LEU A 283 1.12 -1.09 -13.05
C LEU A 283 0.14 -0.62 -14.13
N VAL A 284 -1.11 -0.35 -13.74
CA VAL A 284 -2.14 0.21 -14.64
C VAL A 284 -1.99 1.73 -14.73
N ALA A 285 -1.76 2.38 -13.59
CA ALA A 285 -1.62 3.84 -13.49
C ALA A 285 -0.30 4.40 -14.06
N ASP A 286 0.75 3.58 -14.21
CA ASP A 286 2.03 3.98 -14.83
C ASP A 286 1.97 3.95 -16.38
N VAL A 287 0.93 3.34 -16.97
CA VAL A 287 0.84 3.09 -18.43
C VAL A 287 -0.23 3.95 -19.14
N THR A 288 -1.18 4.53 -18.39
CA THR A 288 -2.28 5.34 -18.95
C THR A 288 -2.16 6.82 -18.54
N LEU A 289 -1.95 7.69 -19.54
CA LEU A 289 -2.28 9.12 -19.48
C LEU A 289 -3.74 9.32 -19.88
#